data_AF-K9PXF1-F1
#
_entry.id   AF-K9PXF1-F1
#
_cell.length_a   1.000
_cell.length_b   1.000
_cell.length_c   1.000
_cell.angle_alpha   90.00
_cell.angle_beta   90.00
_cell.angle_gamma   90.00
#
_symmetry.space_group_name_H-M   'P 1'
#
loop_
_entity.id
_entity.type
_entity.pdbx_description
1 polymer ?
#
loop_
_entity_poly.entity_id
_entity_poly.type
_entity_poly.pdbx_seq_one_letter_code
_entity_poly.pdbx_strand_id
1 'polypeptide(L)'
;MTFSPLHEQSYSLDHEAFIKTLATTENLLIIQDLDGVCMDLVKDPLTRKISPDYIRATQQFDDHFFVLTNGEHEGRRGVNRIVEKAFVDDSTVSYLPGLAAGGVQWQTRTGNISHPGVSDAELVFLAKVPMLITQRLEEFFVEYSDYFPEAKCKALVQAAVLDNIVSPTANLNVLAEHLQDNLDIYLALQQAIAALTDELLEKATEQGLEDSFFVHYAPNLGRDEQGKEIVRFAAEHDSGTTDFQFMLRGAVKEAGVPVLLNHYYHQRTGTYPLGANFNARQAPQENSALLQLIKDNFDPALMPLMIGVGDTVTSQVEGDIVRRGGSDRLFLELIQAIGAWANSGNLVTYIDSSQGELKNRTPLQLETVDGQTKVIAGVTDPEDPLRINMAFPGGFKQYTAAFQQAAQGRFNQISLATSNP
;
A
#
# COMPACT_ATOMS: atom_id res chain seq x y z
N MET A 1 35.68 -0.36 -16.48
CA MET A 1 34.75 -1.37 -15.95
C MET A 1 33.40 -1.10 -16.60
N THR A 2 32.83 -2.07 -17.31
CA THR A 2 31.46 -1.99 -17.79
C THR A 2 30.55 -2.20 -16.60
N PHE A 3 29.88 -1.14 -16.13
CA PHE A 3 28.85 -1.26 -15.10
C PHE A 3 27.65 -2.00 -15.71
N SER A 4 27.19 -3.07 -15.06
CA SER A 4 25.95 -3.76 -15.45
C SER A 4 24.76 -2.80 -15.33
N PRO A 5 23.77 -2.85 -16.23
CA PRO A 5 22.52 -2.11 -16.07
C PRO A 5 21.84 -2.38 -14.73
N LEU A 6 21.19 -1.38 -14.13
CA LEU A 6 20.56 -1.52 -12.80
C LEU A 6 19.56 -2.68 -12.71
N HIS A 7 18.83 -2.98 -13.79
CA HIS A 7 17.84 -4.07 -13.82
C HIS A 7 18.47 -5.48 -13.81
N GLU A 8 19.77 -5.59 -14.08
CA GLU A 8 20.52 -6.85 -13.96
C GLU A 8 21.20 -6.98 -12.59
N GLN A 9 21.23 -5.90 -11.80
CA GLN A 9 21.83 -5.89 -10.47
C GLN A 9 20.83 -6.41 -9.43
N SER A 10 21.36 -6.89 -8.30
CA SER A 10 20.59 -7.30 -7.14
C SER A 10 21.04 -6.50 -5.92
N TYR A 11 20.10 -5.89 -5.22
CA TYR A 11 20.34 -5.03 -4.06
C TYR A 11 21.43 -3.97 -4.29
N SER A 12 21.45 -3.36 -5.47
CA SER A 12 22.41 -2.31 -5.79
C SER A 12 22.25 -1.12 -4.86
N LEU A 13 23.40 -0.56 -4.47
CA LEU A 13 23.51 0.68 -3.69
C LEU A 13 24.00 1.85 -4.56
N ASP A 14 24.00 1.71 -5.89
CA ASP A 14 24.37 2.76 -6.84
C ASP A 14 23.24 3.79 -6.97
N HIS A 15 23.06 4.59 -5.93
CA HIS A 15 22.02 5.61 -5.87
C HIS A 15 22.26 6.72 -6.89
N GLU A 16 23.50 7.00 -7.28
CA GLU A 16 23.81 7.98 -8.33
C GLU A 16 23.27 7.52 -9.69
N ALA A 17 23.47 6.26 -10.07
CA ALA A 17 22.89 5.69 -11.28
C ALA A 17 21.36 5.70 -11.24
N PHE A 18 20.76 5.40 -10.09
CA PHE A 18 19.30 5.46 -9.91
C PHE A 18 18.76 6.88 -10.09
N ILE A 19 19.38 7.87 -9.42
CA ILE A 19 19.02 9.29 -9.53
C ILE A 19 19.12 9.75 -10.98
N LYS A 20 20.21 9.40 -11.66
CA LYS A 20 20.40 9.73 -13.07
C LYS A 20 19.32 9.10 -13.94
N THR A 21 19.02 7.82 -13.72
CA THR A 21 17.97 7.09 -14.46
C THR A 21 16.62 7.79 -14.34
N LEU A 22 16.20 8.16 -13.12
CA LEU A 22 14.95 8.89 -12.89
C LEU A 22 14.97 10.28 -13.55
N ALA A 23 16.08 11.00 -13.45
CA ALA A 23 16.20 12.35 -13.99
C ALA A 23 16.14 12.40 -15.53
N THR A 24 16.76 11.43 -16.21
CA THR A 24 16.96 11.47 -17.67
C THR A 24 15.97 10.65 -18.49
N THR A 25 15.25 9.70 -17.87
CA THR A 25 14.36 8.81 -18.63
C THR A 25 13.08 9.55 -19.03
N GLU A 26 12.84 9.64 -20.34
CA GLU A 26 11.64 10.28 -20.88
C GLU A 26 10.40 9.40 -20.67
N ASN A 27 10.39 8.17 -21.16
CA ASN A 27 9.28 7.22 -21.00
C ASN A 27 9.39 6.46 -19.66
N LEU A 28 9.03 7.14 -18.57
CA LEU A 28 9.16 6.68 -17.19
C LEU A 28 7.80 6.57 -16.50
N LEU A 29 7.57 5.51 -15.72
CA LEU A 29 6.41 5.36 -14.83
C LEU A 29 6.85 4.85 -13.46
N ILE A 30 6.64 5.65 -12.42
CA ILE A 30 6.98 5.34 -11.03
C ILE A 30 5.68 5.01 -10.30
N ILE A 31 5.63 3.81 -9.70
CA ILE A 31 4.54 3.33 -8.88
C ILE A 31 5.12 2.95 -7.51
N GLN A 32 4.67 3.60 -6.44
CA GLN A 32 5.21 3.35 -5.11
C GLN A 32 4.16 3.23 -4.03
N ASP A 33 4.48 2.50 -2.96
CA ASP A 33 3.76 2.62 -1.69
C ASP A 33 4.13 3.91 -0.95
N LEU A 34 3.54 4.11 0.22
CA LEU A 34 3.63 5.31 1.04
C LEU A 34 4.34 5.06 2.37
N ASP A 35 3.73 4.26 3.23
CA ASP A 35 4.24 3.95 4.56
C ASP A 35 5.54 3.16 4.45
N GLY A 36 6.57 3.53 5.21
CA GLY A 36 7.92 2.95 5.12
C GLY A 36 8.72 3.35 3.87
N VAL A 37 8.06 3.82 2.80
CA VAL A 37 8.70 4.25 1.55
C VAL A 37 9.06 5.74 1.57
N CYS A 38 8.09 6.60 1.82
CA CYS A 38 8.26 8.07 1.80
C CYS A 38 7.92 8.76 3.12
N MET A 39 7.45 7.99 4.10
CA MET A 39 7.22 8.41 5.47
C MET A 39 7.56 7.26 6.42
N ASP A 40 7.71 7.57 7.70
CA ASP A 40 8.12 6.60 8.71
C ASP A 40 7.02 5.56 9.01
N LEU A 41 7.42 4.35 9.39
CA LEU A 41 6.51 3.33 9.93
C LEU A 41 6.30 3.60 11.42
N VAL A 42 5.15 4.20 11.75
CA VAL A 42 4.77 4.57 13.12
C VAL A 42 3.68 3.64 13.68
N LYS A 43 3.61 3.54 15.00
CA LYS A 43 2.54 2.79 15.68
C LYS A 43 1.18 3.48 15.59
N ASP A 44 1.16 4.82 15.68
CA ASP A 44 -0.05 5.62 15.54
C ASP A 44 -0.04 6.34 14.18
N PRO A 45 -0.88 5.92 13.21
CA PRO A 45 -0.97 6.55 11.90
C PRO A 45 -1.21 8.07 11.92
N LEU A 46 -1.72 8.65 13.02
CA LEU A 46 -1.94 10.09 13.16
C LEU A 46 -0.65 10.89 13.40
N THR A 47 0.44 10.24 13.82
CA THR A 47 1.74 10.86 14.08
C THR A 47 2.64 10.90 12.85
N ARG A 48 2.22 10.26 11.75
CA ARG A 48 2.92 10.25 10.45
C ARG A 48 3.22 11.68 9.99
N LYS A 49 4.39 11.84 9.37
CA LYS A 49 4.86 13.10 8.78
C LYS A 49 5.44 12.82 7.41
N ILE A 50 5.18 13.73 6.48
CA ILE A 50 5.79 13.74 5.15
C ILE A 50 6.49 15.08 4.94
N SER A 51 7.59 15.08 4.20
CA SER A 51 8.33 16.29 3.87
C SER A 51 7.58 17.09 2.78
N PRO A 52 7.33 18.40 2.97
CA PRO A 52 6.80 19.27 1.92
C PRO A 52 7.68 19.29 0.67
N ASP A 53 9.01 19.22 0.85
CA ASP A 53 9.96 19.23 -0.26
C ASP A 53 9.90 17.94 -1.08
N TYR A 54 9.61 16.80 -0.42
CA TYR A 54 9.33 15.57 -1.14
C TYR A 54 8.04 15.68 -1.96
N ILE A 55 6.96 16.23 -1.40
CA ILE A 55 5.71 16.46 -2.13
C ILE A 55 5.95 17.37 -3.34
N ARG A 56 6.69 18.48 -3.17
CA ARG A 56 7.09 19.35 -4.30
C ARG A 56 7.92 18.62 -5.34
N ALA A 57 8.83 17.72 -4.94
CA ALA A 57 9.60 16.90 -5.86
C ALA A 57 8.71 15.94 -6.67
N THR A 58 7.66 15.35 -6.07
CA THR A 58 6.71 14.51 -6.84
C THR A 58 6.03 15.30 -7.96
N GLN A 59 5.81 16.61 -7.77
CA GLN A 59 5.20 17.45 -8.80
C GLN A 59 6.05 17.51 -10.07
N GLN A 60 7.38 17.53 -9.93
CA GLN A 60 8.33 17.57 -11.06
C GLN A 60 8.33 16.30 -11.90
N PHE A 61 7.84 15.20 -11.35
CA PHE A 61 7.63 13.95 -12.09
C PHE A 61 6.28 13.89 -12.78
N ASP A 62 5.41 14.89 -12.64
CA ASP A 62 4.10 14.95 -13.28
C ASP A 62 3.34 13.64 -13.46
N ASP A 63 2.89 13.40 -14.68
CA ASP A 63 2.23 12.18 -15.15
C ASP A 63 3.15 10.93 -15.15
N HIS A 64 4.34 10.99 -14.55
CA HIS A 64 5.26 9.86 -14.39
C HIS A 64 5.23 9.26 -12.98
N PHE A 65 4.53 9.87 -12.03
CA PHE A 65 4.54 9.42 -10.63
C PHE A 65 3.14 9.15 -10.12
N PHE A 66 2.93 7.95 -9.58
CA PHE A 66 1.70 7.56 -8.92
C PHE A 66 1.99 6.76 -7.64
N VAL A 67 1.12 6.95 -6.66
CA VAL A 67 1.10 6.09 -5.47
C VAL A 67 0.15 4.92 -5.70
N LEU A 68 0.46 3.79 -5.07
CA LEU A 68 -0.37 2.61 -5.03
C LEU A 68 -0.28 2.05 -3.61
N THR A 69 -1.32 2.25 -2.81
CA THR A 69 -1.29 1.91 -1.38
C THR A 69 -2.57 1.19 -0.93
N ASN A 70 -2.45 0.44 0.17
CA ASN A 70 -3.61 -0.14 0.86
C ASN A 70 -4.28 0.86 1.82
N GLY A 71 -3.55 1.88 2.27
CA GLY A 71 -4.13 2.99 3.03
C GLY A 71 -5.07 3.83 2.18
N GLU A 72 -5.82 4.74 2.81
CA GLU A 72 -6.74 5.65 2.10
C GLU A 72 -6.11 7.04 1.89
N HIS A 73 -6.50 7.72 0.82
CA HIS A 73 -6.21 9.14 0.61
C HIS A 73 -7.02 10.00 1.59
N GLU A 74 -8.31 9.69 1.71
CA GLU A 74 -9.29 10.42 2.53
C GLU A 74 -9.46 9.83 3.94
N GLY A 75 -10.31 10.48 4.73
CA GLY A 75 -10.62 10.07 6.10
C GLY A 75 -9.67 10.64 7.15
N ARG A 76 -10.01 10.44 8.43
CA ARG A 76 -9.28 11.03 9.56
C ARG A 76 -7.81 10.64 9.61
N ARG A 77 -7.51 9.43 9.15
CA ARG A 77 -6.18 8.81 9.12
C ARG A 77 -5.59 8.76 7.70
N GLY A 78 -6.29 9.32 6.71
CA GLY A 78 -5.88 9.33 5.32
C GLY A 78 -4.65 10.19 5.05
N VAL A 79 -4.00 9.91 3.93
CA VAL A 79 -2.75 10.54 3.51
C VAL A 79 -2.93 12.04 3.27
N ASN A 80 -4.10 12.48 2.79
CA ASN A 80 -4.37 13.90 2.53
C ASN A 80 -4.21 14.74 3.78
N ARG A 81 -4.63 14.24 4.95
CA ARG A 81 -4.49 14.97 6.21
C ARG A 81 -3.02 15.12 6.63
N ILE A 82 -2.17 14.16 6.27
CA ILE A 82 -0.72 14.20 6.51
C ILE A 82 -0.10 15.27 5.59
N VAL A 83 -0.51 15.29 4.31
CA VAL A 83 -0.07 16.30 3.34
C VAL A 83 -0.50 17.69 3.78
N GLU A 84 -1.78 17.91 4.10
CA GLU A 84 -2.29 19.21 4.59
C GLU A 84 -1.51 19.73 5.81
N LYS A 85 -1.21 18.86 6.78
CA LYS A 85 -0.39 19.21 7.95
C LYS A 85 1.04 19.60 7.60
N ALA A 86 1.58 19.09 6.48
CA ALA A 86 2.90 19.46 6.01
C ALA A 86 2.92 20.88 5.39
N PHE A 87 1.78 21.37 4.90
CA PHE A 87 1.63 22.64 4.17
C PHE A 87 0.81 23.72 4.93
N VAL A 88 0.77 23.68 6.27
CA VAL A 88 -0.07 24.58 7.10
C VAL A 88 0.11 26.08 6.78
N ASP A 89 1.28 26.49 6.30
CA ASP A 89 1.59 27.89 5.97
C ASP A 89 1.56 28.21 4.46
N ASP A 90 1.18 27.25 3.61
CA ASP A 90 1.18 27.39 2.13
C ASP A 90 -0.25 27.41 1.59
N SER A 91 -0.53 28.30 0.62
CA SER A 91 -1.88 28.48 0.08
C SER A 91 -2.28 27.45 -0.97
N THR A 92 -1.33 26.68 -1.50
CA THR A 92 -1.59 25.67 -2.55
C THR A 92 -1.01 24.32 -2.17
N VAL A 93 -1.87 23.43 -1.68
CA VAL A 93 -1.55 22.03 -1.43
C VAL A 93 -1.70 21.23 -2.72
N SER A 94 -0.68 20.45 -3.06
CA SER A 94 -0.74 19.45 -4.12
C SER A 94 -0.70 18.06 -3.48
N TYR A 95 -1.65 17.22 -3.83
CA TYR A 95 -1.79 15.89 -3.26
C TYR A 95 -1.00 14.85 -4.06
N LEU A 96 -0.72 13.71 -3.44
CA LEU A 96 -0.10 12.57 -4.09
C LEU A 96 -1.14 11.88 -5.00
N PRO A 97 -0.94 11.84 -6.33
CA PRO A 97 -1.88 11.20 -7.24
C PRO A 97 -1.69 9.69 -7.26
N GLY A 98 -2.75 8.97 -7.63
CA GLY A 98 -2.70 7.53 -7.81
C GLY A 98 -3.82 6.82 -7.06
N LEU A 99 -3.57 5.55 -6.75
CA LEU A 99 -4.57 4.64 -6.20
C LEU A 99 -4.31 4.33 -4.73
N ALA A 100 -5.38 4.36 -3.96
CA ALA A 100 -5.45 4.01 -2.55
C ALA A 100 -6.48 2.91 -2.33
N ALA A 101 -6.60 2.46 -1.09
CA ALA A 101 -7.55 1.43 -0.65
C ALA A 101 -7.49 0.15 -1.48
N GLY A 102 -6.28 -0.33 -1.80
CA GLY A 102 -6.14 -1.54 -2.60
C GLY A 102 -6.59 -1.35 -4.05
N GLY A 103 -6.51 -0.13 -4.60
CA GLY A 103 -6.73 0.12 -6.02
C GLY A 103 -8.09 0.71 -6.41
N VAL A 104 -9.00 0.93 -5.44
CA VAL A 104 -10.38 1.38 -5.74
C VAL A 104 -10.64 2.85 -5.45
N GLN A 105 -9.71 3.55 -4.79
CA GLN A 105 -9.81 4.99 -4.57
C GLN A 105 -8.78 5.72 -5.41
N TRP A 106 -9.24 6.45 -6.42
CA TRP A 106 -8.41 7.26 -7.30
C TRP A 106 -8.32 8.70 -6.79
N GLN A 107 -7.12 9.27 -6.81
CA GLN A 107 -6.89 10.67 -6.51
C GLN A 107 -6.05 11.36 -7.58
N THR A 108 -6.45 12.58 -7.91
CA THR A 108 -5.67 13.53 -8.71
C THR A 108 -4.83 14.46 -7.83
N ARG A 109 -3.84 15.14 -8.41
CA ARG A 109 -2.97 16.11 -7.72
C ARG A 109 -3.71 17.30 -7.13
N THR A 110 -4.88 17.63 -7.67
CA THR A 110 -5.74 18.71 -7.17
C THR A 110 -6.66 18.25 -6.03
N GLY A 111 -6.58 16.99 -5.63
CA GLY A 111 -7.41 16.42 -4.55
C GLY A 111 -8.79 15.96 -5.00
N ASN A 112 -9.07 15.89 -6.31
CA ASN A 112 -10.31 15.26 -6.77
C ASN A 112 -10.18 13.76 -6.57
N ILE A 113 -11.11 13.20 -5.79
CA ILE A 113 -11.21 11.77 -5.50
C ILE A 113 -12.40 11.16 -6.22
N SER A 114 -12.21 9.94 -6.73
CA SER A 114 -13.27 9.09 -7.25
C SER A 114 -13.05 7.64 -6.82
N HIS A 115 -14.08 6.81 -7.02
CA HIS A 115 -14.03 5.39 -6.66
C HIS A 115 -14.35 4.50 -7.89
N PRO A 116 -13.42 4.34 -8.85
CA PRO A 116 -13.68 3.61 -10.08
C PRO A 116 -14.11 2.16 -9.81
N GLY A 117 -15.24 1.75 -10.42
CA GLY A 117 -15.82 0.43 -10.24
C GLY A 117 -16.61 0.25 -8.94
N VAL A 118 -16.75 1.29 -8.13
CA VAL A 118 -17.57 1.28 -6.90
C VAL A 118 -18.87 2.04 -7.17
N SER A 119 -19.99 1.42 -6.83
CA SER A 119 -21.31 2.03 -6.97
C SER A 119 -21.66 2.94 -5.79
N ASP A 120 -22.56 3.90 -6.00
CA ASP A 120 -23.08 4.75 -4.93
C ASP A 120 -23.76 3.92 -3.83
N ALA A 121 -24.43 2.82 -4.20
CA ALA A 121 -25.07 1.92 -3.25
C ALA A 121 -24.05 1.24 -2.32
N GLU A 122 -22.90 0.82 -2.86
CA GLU A 122 -21.81 0.26 -2.06
C GLU A 122 -21.22 1.30 -1.09
N LEU A 123 -20.96 2.52 -1.56
CA LEU A 123 -20.45 3.61 -0.71
C LEU A 123 -21.44 3.99 0.40
N VAL A 124 -22.73 4.07 0.08
CA VAL A 124 -23.80 4.34 1.05
C VAL A 124 -23.91 3.22 2.09
N PHE A 125 -23.65 1.97 1.70
CA PHE A 125 -23.61 0.86 2.63
C PHE A 125 -22.39 0.96 3.57
N LEU A 126 -21.19 1.15 3.03
CA LEU A 126 -19.94 1.24 3.79
C LEU A 126 -19.95 2.39 4.80
N ALA A 127 -20.54 3.54 4.43
CA ALA A 127 -20.67 4.70 5.32
C ALA A 127 -21.42 4.40 6.62
N LYS A 128 -22.24 3.34 6.67
CA LYS A 128 -22.98 2.92 7.89
C LYS A 128 -22.15 2.00 8.79
N VAL A 129 -21.11 1.35 8.27
CA VAL A 129 -20.36 0.31 8.99
C VAL A 129 -19.66 0.86 10.25
N PRO A 130 -18.95 2.02 10.23
CA PRO A 130 -18.31 2.55 11.43
C PRO A 130 -19.29 2.84 12.58
N MET A 131 -20.51 3.29 12.24
CA MET A 131 -21.57 3.50 13.22
C MET A 131 -22.04 2.19 13.84
N LEU A 132 -22.18 1.12 13.04
CA LEU A 132 -22.59 -0.19 13.53
C LEU A 132 -21.51 -0.85 14.40
N ILE A 133 -20.23 -0.69 14.04
CA ILE A 133 -19.10 -1.09 14.90
C ILE A 133 -19.13 -0.32 16.22
N THR A 134 -19.34 1.00 16.15
CA THR A 134 -19.45 1.86 17.35
C THR A 134 -20.56 1.38 18.27
N GLN A 135 -21.75 1.14 17.73
CA GLN A 135 -22.90 0.65 18.50
C GLN A 135 -22.60 -0.70 19.15
N ARG A 136 -22.04 -1.67 18.40
CA ARG A 136 -21.69 -2.99 18.95
C ARG A 136 -20.66 -2.90 20.07
N LEU A 137 -19.66 -2.03 19.95
CA LEU A 137 -18.68 -1.79 21.01
C LEU A 137 -19.32 -1.14 22.24
N GLU A 138 -20.18 -0.14 22.07
CA GLU A 138 -20.89 0.51 23.17
C GLU A 138 -21.82 -0.46 23.91
N GLU A 139 -22.56 -1.29 23.18
CA GLU A 139 -23.38 -2.37 23.75
C GLU A 139 -22.53 -3.36 24.55
N PHE A 140 -21.39 -3.79 23.99
CA PHE A 140 -20.45 -4.68 24.68
C PHE A 140 -19.87 -4.03 25.96
N PHE A 141 -19.53 -2.74 25.92
CA PHE A 141 -18.99 -2.05 27.09
C PHE A 141 -20.05 -1.89 28.20
N VAL A 142 -21.33 -1.76 27.85
CA VAL A 142 -22.43 -1.76 28.82
C VAL A 142 -22.60 -3.14 29.46
N GLU A 143 -22.52 -4.21 28.67
CA GLU A 143 -22.61 -5.60 29.18
C GLU A 143 -21.47 -5.94 30.14
N TYR A 144 -20.25 -5.48 29.83
CA TYR A 144 -19.04 -5.71 30.62
C TYR A 144 -18.60 -4.46 31.40
N SER A 145 -19.54 -3.73 31.99
CA SER A 145 -19.31 -2.41 32.60
C SER A 145 -18.22 -2.40 33.69
N ASP A 146 -18.01 -3.51 34.39
CA ASP A 146 -16.97 -3.65 35.42
C ASP A 146 -15.55 -3.53 34.85
N TYR A 147 -15.38 -3.81 33.55
CA TYR A 147 -14.12 -3.75 32.81
C TYR A 147 -13.98 -2.49 31.98
N PHE A 148 -15.08 -1.78 31.71
CA PHE A 148 -15.11 -0.58 30.88
C PHE A 148 -15.70 0.61 31.64
N PRO A 149 -14.87 1.33 32.44
CA PRO A 149 -15.31 2.55 33.10
C PRO A 149 -15.77 3.59 32.08
N GLU A 150 -16.92 4.20 32.30
CA GLU A 150 -17.57 5.17 31.40
C GLU A 150 -16.62 6.28 30.91
N ALA A 151 -15.72 6.75 31.79
CA ALA A 151 -14.73 7.77 31.47
C ALA A 151 -13.74 7.38 30.35
N LYS A 152 -13.53 6.09 30.10
CA LYS A 152 -12.61 5.57 29.07
C LYS A 152 -13.32 5.10 27.80
N CYS A 153 -14.60 4.73 27.88
CA CYS A 153 -15.34 4.12 26.77
C CYS A 153 -15.23 4.92 25.47
N LYS A 154 -15.48 6.23 25.52
CA LYS A 154 -15.41 7.09 24.33
C LYS A 154 -14.03 7.08 23.66
N ALA A 155 -12.96 7.12 24.45
CA ALA A 155 -11.60 7.11 23.91
C ALA A 155 -11.27 5.74 23.30
N LEU A 156 -11.71 4.66 23.93
CA LEU A 156 -11.53 3.29 23.43
C LEU A 156 -12.27 3.05 22.12
N VAL A 157 -13.55 3.47 22.01
CA VAL A 157 -14.31 3.41 20.75
C VAL A 157 -13.62 4.20 19.65
N GLN A 158 -13.22 5.45 19.92
CA GLN A 158 -12.55 6.29 18.91
C GLN A 158 -11.23 5.72 18.42
N ALA A 159 -10.52 4.99 19.28
CA ALA A 159 -9.28 4.32 18.92
C ALA A 159 -9.56 3.04 18.12
N ALA A 160 -10.62 2.29 18.47
CA ALA A 160 -10.95 1.01 17.84
C ALA A 160 -11.69 1.15 16.50
N VAL A 161 -12.44 2.22 16.28
CA VAL A 161 -13.19 2.41 15.03
C VAL A 161 -12.35 3.19 14.01
N LEU A 162 -12.01 2.53 12.90
CA LEU A 162 -11.39 3.16 11.74
C LEU A 162 -12.47 3.42 10.69
N ASP A 163 -12.79 4.70 10.49
CA ASP A 163 -13.87 5.23 9.65
C ASP A 163 -13.47 5.40 8.17
N ASN A 164 -12.61 4.50 7.71
CA ASN A 164 -12.18 4.36 6.33
C ASN A 164 -13.40 4.18 5.41
N ILE A 165 -13.47 4.93 4.30
CA ILE A 165 -14.67 5.06 3.45
C ILE A 165 -14.95 3.75 2.71
N VAL A 166 -13.89 3.11 2.21
CA VAL A 166 -14.00 1.92 1.35
C VAL A 166 -13.50 0.65 2.04
N SER A 167 -12.99 0.80 3.25
CA SER A 167 -12.42 -0.29 4.04
C SER A 167 -12.59 -0.11 5.56
N PRO A 168 -13.81 0.19 6.07
CA PRO A 168 -14.05 0.42 7.49
C PRO A 168 -13.59 -0.76 8.36
N THR A 169 -12.91 -0.46 9.46
CA THR A 169 -12.23 -1.47 10.30
C THR A 169 -12.60 -1.33 11.77
N ALA A 170 -12.81 -2.46 12.45
CA ALA A 170 -12.67 -2.54 13.90
C ALA A 170 -11.26 -3.02 14.25
N ASN A 171 -10.44 -2.12 14.82
CA ASN A 171 -9.09 -2.37 15.29
C ASN A 171 -9.10 -2.59 16.81
N LEU A 172 -8.94 -3.83 17.24
CA LEU A 172 -9.03 -4.23 18.64
C LEU A 172 -7.70 -4.16 19.38
N ASN A 173 -6.61 -3.66 18.79
CA ASN A 173 -5.29 -3.65 19.45
C ASN A 173 -5.32 -2.94 20.81
N VAL A 174 -5.95 -1.76 20.86
CA VAL A 174 -6.13 -0.97 22.08
C VAL A 174 -7.01 -1.67 23.11
N LEU A 175 -7.98 -2.47 22.65
CA LEU A 175 -8.88 -3.24 23.51
C LEU A 175 -8.22 -4.53 24.02
N ALA A 176 -7.35 -5.15 23.22
CA ALA A 176 -6.52 -6.28 23.61
C ALA A 176 -5.57 -5.88 24.75
N GLU A 177 -4.92 -4.72 24.64
CA GLU A 177 -4.06 -4.18 25.71
C GLU A 177 -4.87 -3.89 26.98
N HIS A 178 -6.06 -3.28 26.84
CA HIS A 178 -6.94 -2.97 27.97
C HIS A 178 -7.48 -4.24 28.66
N LEU A 179 -7.70 -5.33 27.91
CA LEU A 179 -8.22 -6.61 28.40
C LEU A 179 -7.16 -7.70 28.57
N GLN A 180 -5.86 -7.36 28.58
CA GLN A 180 -4.76 -8.35 28.57
C GLN A 180 -4.85 -9.41 29.68
N ASP A 181 -5.39 -9.04 30.85
CA ASP A 181 -5.55 -9.93 32.01
C ASP A 181 -6.91 -10.67 32.03
N ASN A 182 -7.76 -10.46 31.02
CA ASN A 182 -9.15 -10.95 30.95
C ASN A 182 -9.44 -11.59 29.58
N LEU A 183 -8.73 -12.68 29.29
CA LEU A 183 -8.81 -13.38 28.00
C LEU A 183 -10.23 -13.77 27.59
N ASP A 184 -11.05 -14.27 28.52
CA ASP A 184 -12.43 -14.69 28.23
C ASP A 184 -13.30 -13.52 27.71
N ILE A 185 -13.10 -12.32 28.25
CA ILE A 185 -13.82 -11.11 27.83
C ILE A 185 -13.31 -10.64 26.48
N TYR A 186 -12.00 -10.71 26.26
CA TYR A 186 -11.42 -10.34 24.98
C TYR A 186 -11.85 -11.30 23.86
N LEU A 187 -11.97 -12.60 24.15
CA LEU A 187 -12.55 -13.59 23.26
C LEU A 187 -14.02 -13.29 22.93
N ALA A 188 -14.83 -12.95 23.94
CA ALA A 188 -16.22 -12.55 23.74
C ALA A 188 -16.33 -11.31 22.84
N LEU A 189 -15.43 -10.33 23.02
CA LEU A 189 -15.34 -9.15 22.15
C LEU A 189 -15.01 -9.53 20.69
N GLN A 190 -13.99 -10.37 20.47
CA GLN A 190 -13.64 -10.84 19.13
C GLN A 190 -14.81 -11.56 18.46
N GLN A 191 -15.55 -12.38 19.21
CA GLN A 191 -16.75 -13.06 18.71
C GLN A 191 -17.88 -12.08 18.39
N ALA A 192 -18.11 -11.08 19.23
CA ALA A 192 -19.14 -10.07 19.02
C ALA A 192 -18.89 -9.22 17.76
N ILE A 193 -17.62 -8.90 17.47
CA ILE A 193 -17.22 -8.17 16.27
C ILE A 193 -17.23 -9.08 15.04
N ALA A 194 -16.77 -10.33 15.14
CA ALA A 194 -16.88 -11.30 14.05
C ALA A 194 -18.35 -11.50 13.63
N ALA A 195 -19.24 -11.70 14.60
CA ALA A 195 -20.68 -11.82 14.35
C ALA A 195 -21.26 -10.57 13.68
N LEU A 196 -20.86 -9.36 14.11
CA LEU A 196 -21.25 -8.13 13.42
C LEU A 196 -20.80 -8.14 11.95
N THR A 197 -19.57 -8.59 11.65
CA THR A 197 -19.10 -8.62 10.26
C THR A 197 -19.88 -9.60 9.38
N ASP A 198 -20.31 -10.74 9.93
CA ASP A 198 -21.21 -11.67 9.24
C ASP A 198 -22.60 -11.05 9.02
N GLU A 199 -23.18 -10.42 10.05
CA GLU A 199 -24.45 -9.68 9.95
C GLU A 199 -24.38 -8.58 8.88
N LEU A 200 -23.24 -7.91 8.73
CA LEU A 200 -23.03 -6.90 7.69
C LEU A 200 -23.03 -7.53 6.28
N LEU A 201 -22.40 -8.69 6.09
CA LEU A 201 -22.46 -9.41 4.81
C LEU A 201 -23.89 -9.85 4.46
N GLU A 202 -24.65 -10.32 5.45
CA GLU A 202 -26.07 -10.67 5.27
C GLU A 202 -26.91 -9.44 4.91
N LYS A 203 -26.75 -8.32 5.62
CA LYS A 203 -27.43 -7.05 5.31
C LYS A 203 -27.07 -6.48 3.94
N ALA A 204 -25.85 -6.70 3.46
CA ALA A 204 -25.45 -6.32 2.12
C ALA A 204 -26.20 -7.16 1.08
N THR A 205 -26.27 -8.47 1.30
CA THR A 205 -27.03 -9.41 0.48
C THR A 205 -28.51 -9.00 0.41
N GLU A 206 -29.14 -8.69 1.54
CA GLU A 206 -30.54 -8.21 1.59
C GLU A 206 -30.78 -6.91 0.82
N GLN A 207 -29.74 -6.10 0.60
CA GLN A 207 -29.79 -4.84 -0.15
C GLN A 207 -29.42 -5.00 -1.64
N GLY A 208 -29.24 -6.23 -2.12
CA GLY A 208 -28.84 -6.51 -3.51
C GLY A 208 -27.38 -6.16 -3.79
N LEU A 209 -26.54 -6.17 -2.75
CA LEU A 209 -25.09 -5.97 -2.81
C LEU A 209 -24.37 -7.31 -2.59
N GLU A 210 -24.95 -8.40 -3.13
CA GLU A 210 -24.31 -9.70 -3.11
C GLU A 210 -22.92 -9.61 -3.75
N ASP A 211 -21.94 -10.30 -3.15
CA ASP A 211 -20.54 -10.34 -3.61
C ASP A 211 -19.79 -8.99 -3.64
N SER A 212 -20.41 -7.86 -3.27
CA SER A 212 -19.75 -6.56 -3.21
C SER A 212 -18.65 -6.49 -2.15
N PHE A 213 -18.79 -7.24 -1.06
CA PHE A 213 -17.93 -7.12 0.11
C PHE A 213 -17.31 -8.46 0.55
N PHE A 214 -16.25 -8.36 1.32
CA PHE A 214 -15.65 -9.44 2.09
C PHE A 214 -15.05 -8.90 3.38
N VAL A 215 -14.71 -9.79 4.31
CA VAL A 215 -14.05 -9.42 5.56
C VAL A 215 -12.61 -9.91 5.51
N HIS A 216 -11.67 -9.00 5.76
CA HIS A 216 -10.26 -9.31 5.95
C HIS A 216 -9.94 -9.29 7.44
N TYR A 217 -9.32 -10.37 7.92
CA TYR A 217 -8.86 -10.53 9.29
C TYR A 217 -7.33 -10.45 9.32
N ALA A 218 -6.77 -9.62 10.20
CA ALA A 218 -5.33 -9.58 10.42
C ALA A 218 -4.97 -9.75 11.92
N PRO A 219 -4.13 -10.75 12.27
CA PRO A 219 -3.81 -11.97 11.50
C PRO A 219 -5.04 -12.88 11.28
N ASN A 220 -5.01 -13.77 10.26
CA ASN A 220 -6.04 -14.81 10.00
C ASN A 220 -5.46 -16.24 10.05
N LEU A 221 -6.33 -17.24 10.00
CA LEU A 221 -5.99 -18.67 9.88
C LEU A 221 -6.11 -19.20 8.43
N GLY A 222 -5.99 -18.33 7.43
CA GLY A 222 -6.24 -18.65 6.03
C GLY A 222 -7.72 -18.54 5.67
N ARG A 223 -8.17 -19.36 4.71
CA ARG A 223 -9.55 -19.35 4.20
C ARG A 223 -10.21 -20.72 4.37
N ASP A 224 -11.52 -20.72 4.58
CA ASP A 224 -12.35 -21.92 4.63
C ASP A 224 -12.68 -22.46 3.23
N GLU A 225 -13.47 -23.54 3.19
CA GLU A 225 -13.92 -24.18 1.93
C GLU A 225 -14.78 -23.26 1.05
N GLN A 226 -15.35 -22.20 1.63
CA GLN A 226 -16.16 -21.19 0.93
C GLN A 226 -15.31 -19.97 0.51
N GLY A 227 -14.00 -19.99 0.81
CA GLY A 227 -13.08 -18.89 0.52
C GLY A 227 -13.19 -17.71 1.48
N LYS A 228 -13.93 -17.84 2.59
CA LYS A 228 -14.00 -16.82 3.64
C LYS A 228 -12.77 -16.91 4.54
N GLU A 229 -12.23 -15.76 4.95
CA GLU A 229 -11.13 -15.77 5.91
C GLU A 229 -11.57 -16.30 7.27
N ILE A 230 -10.69 -17.03 7.95
CA ILE A 230 -10.97 -17.62 9.26
C ILE A 230 -10.34 -16.76 10.35
N VAL A 231 -11.17 -16.29 11.29
CA VAL A 231 -10.71 -15.52 12.47
C VAL A 231 -9.73 -16.36 13.29
N ARG A 232 -8.60 -15.74 13.68
CA ARG A 232 -7.67 -16.30 14.65
C ARG A 232 -8.04 -15.77 16.03
N PHE A 233 -8.83 -16.50 16.80
CA PHE A 233 -9.16 -16.06 18.16
C PHE A 233 -7.93 -16.00 19.08
N ALA A 234 -7.98 -15.13 20.07
CA ALA A 234 -6.92 -14.92 21.05
C ALA A 234 -6.62 -16.19 21.89
N ALA A 235 -5.40 -16.27 22.41
CA ALA A 235 -4.95 -17.30 23.33
C ALA A 235 -4.06 -16.66 24.41
N GLU A 236 -3.64 -17.45 25.42
CA GLU A 236 -2.94 -16.98 26.63
C GLU A 236 -1.69 -16.10 26.36
N HIS A 237 -1.05 -16.23 25.20
CA HIS A 237 0.13 -15.45 24.80
C HIS A 237 0.02 -14.81 23.41
N ASP A 238 -1.21 -14.68 22.89
CA ASP A 238 -1.45 -14.23 21.53
C ASP A 238 -2.78 -13.46 21.46
N SER A 239 -2.75 -12.21 21.00
CA SER A 239 -3.94 -11.38 20.84
C SER A 239 -4.87 -11.86 19.72
N GLY A 240 -4.45 -12.82 18.89
CA GLY A 240 -5.21 -13.26 17.74
C GLY A 240 -5.46 -12.13 16.75
N THR A 241 -6.56 -12.21 15.99
CA THR A 241 -7.05 -11.20 15.07
C THR A 241 -7.36 -9.92 15.82
N THR A 242 -6.68 -8.83 15.49
CA THR A 242 -6.97 -7.51 16.04
C THR A 242 -7.65 -6.62 15.01
N ASP A 243 -7.46 -6.84 13.72
CA ASP A 243 -8.10 -6.05 12.67
C ASP A 243 -9.21 -6.84 11.98
N PHE A 244 -10.43 -6.29 12.04
CA PHE A 244 -11.64 -6.79 11.38
C PHE A 244 -12.04 -5.77 10.33
N GLN A 245 -11.56 -5.94 9.11
CA GLN A 245 -11.70 -4.96 8.04
C GLN A 245 -12.79 -5.40 7.07
N PHE A 246 -13.83 -4.58 6.92
CA PHE A 246 -14.93 -4.84 5.98
C PHE A 246 -14.62 -4.12 4.66
N MET A 247 -14.34 -4.86 3.59
CA MET A 247 -13.72 -4.32 2.37
C MET A 247 -14.55 -4.62 1.12
N LEU A 248 -14.39 -3.76 0.11
CA LEU A 248 -14.87 -4.02 -1.25
C LEU A 248 -14.13 -5.19 -1.89
N ARG A 249 -14.87 -6.15 -2.43
CA ARG A 249 -14.30 -7.27 -3.18
C ARG A 249 -13.58 -6.78 -4.44
N GLY A 250 -12.39 -7.31 -4.67
CA GLY A 250 -11.53 -6.97 -5.81
C GLY A 250 -10.62 -5.75 -5.57
N ALA A 251 -10.64 -5.16 -4.36
CA ALA A 251 -9.68 -4.15 -3.95
C ALA A 251 -8.32 -4.78 -3.58
N VAL A 252 -7.61 -5.29 -4.59
CA VAL A 252 -6.26 -5.86 -4.45
C VAL A 252 -5.22 -4.91 -5.04
N LYS A 253 -4.13 -4.68 -4.30
CA LYS A 253 -3.12 -3.66 -4.59
C LYS A 253 -2.53 -3.84 -5.99
N GLU A 254 -2.13 -5.04 -6.36
CA GLU A 254 -1.51 -5.37 -7.65
C GLU A 254 -2.41 -5.11 -8.86
N ALA A 255 -3.73 -5.16 -8.71
CA ALA A 255 -4.66 -4.78 -9.78
C ALA A 255 -4.61 -3.28 -10.10
N GLY A 256 -4.04 -2.46 -9.21
CA GLY A 256 -3.77 -1.06 -9.48
C GLY A 256 -2.68 -0.84 -10.54
N VAL A 257 -1.75 -1.78 -10.72
CA VAL A 257 -0.66 -1.65 -11.72
C VAL A 257 -1.20 -1.52 -13.14
N PRO A 258 -2.06 -2.43 -13.67
CA PRO A 258 -2.63 -2.26 -15.01
C PRO A 258 -3.53 -1.03 -15.13
N VAL A 259 -4.19 -0.58 -14.05
CA VAL A 259 -4.99 0.66 -14.07
C VAL A 259 -4.09 1.88 -14.27
N LEU A 260 -3.01 1.99 -13.48
CA LEU A 260 -2.03 3.07 -13.59
C LEU A 260 -1.31 3.04 -14.95
N LEU A 261 -0.93 1.85 -15.42
CA LEU A 261 -0.32 1.69 -16.73
C LEU A 261 -1.28 2.09 -17.86
N ASN A 262 -2.55 1.68 -17.81
CA ASN A 262 -3.57 2.06 -18.79
C ASN A 262 -3.78 3.59 -18.83
N HIS A 263 -3.78 4.25 -17.66
CA HIS A 263 -3.86 5.70 -17.56
C HIS A 263 -2.63 6.38 -18.17
N TYR A 264 -1.44 5.94 -17.78
CA TYR A 264 -0.17 6.44 -18.30
C TYR A 264 -0.09 6.29 -19.83
N TYR A 265 -0.48 5.12 -20.35
CA TYR A 265 -0.45 4.81 -21.76
C TYR A 265 -1.35 5.74 -22.57
N HIS A 266 -2.54 6.05 -22.05
CA HIS A 266 -3.43 7.03 -22.67
C HIS A 266 -2.82 8.43 -22.73
N GLN A 267 -2.16 8.89 -21.66
CA GLN A 267 -1.51 10.21 -21.67
C GLN A 267 -0.42 10.33 -22.74
N ARG A 268 0.18 9.20 -23.15
CA ARG A 268 1.25 9.16 -24.18
C ARG A 268 0.74 8.92 -25.59
N THR A 269 -0.29 8.10 -25.73
CA THR A 269 -0.72 7.57 -27.03
C THR A 269 -2.11 8.05 -27.45
N GLY A 270 -2.88 8.64 -26.52
CA GLY A 270 -4.29 8.99 -26.70
C GLY A 270 -5.24 7.79 -26.65
N THR A 271 -4.75 6.58 -26.31
CA THR A 271 -5.56 5.36 -26.28
C THR A 271 -5.49 4.67 -24.93
N TYR A 272 -6.61 4.11 -24.46
CA TYR A 272 -6.67 3.24 -23.30
C TYR A 272 -6.70 1.78 -23.76
N PRO A 273 -5.60 1.02 -23.73
CA PRO A 273 -5.59 -0.37 -24.18
C PRO A 273 -6.61 -1.27 -23.49
N LEU A 274 -6.91 -1.00 -22.21
CA LEU A 274 -7.91 -1.76 -21.43
C LEU A 274 -9.29 -1.09 -21.43
N GLY A 275 -9.46 0.03 -22.14
CA GLY A 275 -10.64 0.88 -22.12
C GLY A 275 -10.61 1.95 -21.02
N ALA A 276 -11.29 3.07 -21.27
CA ALA A 276 -11.27 4.25 -20.39
C ALA A 276 -11.88 4.01 -19.00
N ASN A 277 -12.76 3.02 -18.88
CA ASN A 277 -13.46 2.68 -17.64
C ASN A 277 -12.83 1.50 -16.88
N PHE A 278 -11.67 1.00 -17.34
CA PHE A 278 -10.97 -0.10 -16.68
C PHE A 278 -10.59 0.28 -15.24
N ASN A 279 -10.85 -0.62 -14.29
CA ASN A 279 -10.60 -0.41 -12.87
C ASN A 279 -10.18 -1.71 -12.18
N ALA A 280 -9.69 -1.60 -10.94
CA ALA A 280 -9.13 -2.73 -10.19
C ALA A 280 -10.12 -3.90 -10.01
N ARG A 281 -11.43 -3.62 -9.89
CA ARG A 281 -12.46 -4.66 -9.70
C ARG A 281 -12.75 -5.47 -10.97
N GLN A 282 -12.37 -4.96 -12.14
CA GLN A 282 -12.46 -5.68 -13.40
C GLN A 282 -11.20 -6.50 -13.70
N ALA A 283 -10.11 -6.24 -12.96
CA ALA A 283 -8.85 -6.91 -13.18
C ALA A 283 -8.89 -8.36 -12.68
N PRO A 284 -8.19 -9.29 -13.35
CA PRO A 284 -7.94 -10.61 -12.82
C PRO A 284 -7.29 -10.56 -11.43
N GLN A 285 -7.60 -11.53 -10.57
CA GLN A 285 -7.04 -11.59 -9.21
C GLN A 285 -5.66 -12.25 -9.17
N GLU A 286 -5.36 -13.12 -10.13
CA GLU A 286 -4.09 -13.84 -10.19
C GLU A 286 -3.02 -13.02 -10.92
N ASN A 287 -1.81 -12.95 -10.35
CA ASN A 287 -0.71 -12.17 -10.90
C ASN A 287 -0.33 -12.60 -12.34
N SER A 288 -0.38 -13.91 -12.62
CA SER A 288 -0.15 -14.44 -13.97
C SER A 288 -1.20 -13.98 -14.99
N ALA A 289 -2.46 -13.86 -14.57
CA ALA A 289 -3.54 -13.36 -15.40
C ALA A 289 -3.48 -11.83 -15.58
N LEU A 290 -3.03 -11.08 -14.57
CA LEU A 290 -2.71 -9.66 -14.70
C LEU A 290 -1.61 -9.41 -15.74
N LEU A 291 -0.54 -10.21 -15.69
CA LEU A 291 0.51 -10.14 -16.70
C LEU A 291 -0.02 -10.48 -18.10
N GLN A 292 -0.85 -11.52 -18.22
CA GLN A 292 -1.43 -11.92 -19.50
C GLN A 292 -2.33 -10.81 -20.08
N LEU A 293 -3.15 -10.17 -19.24
CA LEU A 293 -3.96 -9.01 -19.63
C LEU A 293 -3.10 -7.89 -20.22
N ILE A 294 -1.92 -7.63 -19.64
CA ILE A 294 -0.99 -6.62 -20.17
C ILE A 294 -0.40 -7.07 -21.51
N LYS A 295 0.05 -8.33 -21.61
CA LYS A 295 0.62 -8.89 -22.85
C LYS A 295 -0.34 -8.85 -24.03
N ASP A 296 -1.62 -9.07 -23.76
CA ASP A 296 -2.65 -9.14 -24.80
C ASP A 296 -3.07 -7.76 -25.34
N ASN A 297 -2.84 -6.69 -24.58
CA ASN A 297 -3.41 -5.37 -24.88
C ASN A 297 -2.37 -4.26 -25.12
N PHE A 298 -1.16 -4.37 -24.58
CA PHE A 298 -0.14 -3.32 -24.67
C PHE A 298 0.92 -3.63 -25.73
N ASP A 299 1.39 -2.60 -26.44
CA ASP A 299 2.56 -2.72 -27.32
C ASP A 299 3.85 -2.66 -26.49
N PRO A 300 4.68 -3.73 -26.46
CA PRO A 300 5.93 -3.74 -25.70
C PRO A 300 6.90 -2.63 -26.12
N ALA A 301 6.86 -2.17 -27.37
CA ALA A 301 7.74 -1.10 -27.86
C ALA A 301 7.40 0.28 -27.29
N LEU A 302 6.18 0.45 -26.76
CA LEU A 302 5.69 1.70 -26.17
C LEU A 302 5.70 1.67 -24.63
N MET A 303 6.07 0.54 -24.04
CA MET A 303 6.10 0.38 -22.59
C MET A 303 7.12 1.32 -21.94
N PRO A 304 6.76 2.00 -20.83
CA PRO A 304 7.71 2.81 -20.08
C PRO A 304 8.72 1.92 -19.36
N LEU A 305 9.86 2.51 -19.02
CA LEU A 305 10.63 2.03 -17.89
C LEU A 305 9.77 2.21 -16.63
N MET A 306 9.36 1.10 -16.01
CA MET A 306 8.58 1.14 -14.78
C MET A 306 9.48 0.97 -13.56
N ILE A 307 9.22 1.76 -12.53
CA ILE A 307 9.90 1.70 -11.24
C ILE A 307 8.85 1.36 -10.18
N GLY A 308 8.95 0.15 -9.62
CA GLY A 308 8.16 -0.27 -8.46
C GLY A 308 8.93 0.01 -7.18
N VAL A 309 8.33 0.71 -6.21
CA VAL A 309 8.98 1.01 -4.93
C VAL A 309 8.11 0.55 -3.76
N GLY A 310 8.68 -0.29 -2.89
CA GLY A 310 8.02 -0.80 -1.69
C GLY A 310 8.99 -0.97 -0.53
N ASP A 311 8.44 -1.22 0.65
CA ASP A 311 9.18 -1.48 1.90
C ASP A 311 8.81 -2.84 2.52
N THR A 312 7.67 -3.41 2.12
CA THR A 312 7.09 -4.57 2.78
C THR A 312 7.17 -5.80 1.88
N VAL A 313 8.33 -6.46 1.95
CA VAL A 313 8.61 -7.77 1.34
C VAL A 313 9.19 -8.66 2.43
N THR A 314 8.70 -9.91 2.52
CA THR A 314 9.21 -10.87 3.51
C THR A 314 9.44 -12.24 2.88
N SER A 315 10.53 -12.88 3.28
CA SER A 315 10.75 -14.31 3.12
C SER A 315 11.19 -14.91 4.45
N GLN A 316 10.56 -16.01 4.84
CA GLN A 316 10.86 -16.77 6.05
C GLN A 316 11.08 -18.23 5.68
N VAL A 317 12.19 -18.79 6.14
CA VAL A 317 12.52 -20.21 5.97
C VAL A 317 12.33 -20.91 7.31
N GLU A 318 11.33 -21.79 7.39
CA GLU A 318 11.04 -22.63 8.55
C GLU A 318 11.28 -24.11 8.18
N GLY A 319 12.47 -24.62 8.49
CA GLY A 319 12.88 -25.95 8.04
C GLY A 319 12.97 -26.00 6.51
N ASP A 320 12.22 -26.90 5.88
CA ASP A 320 12.13 -27.04 4.42
C ASP A 320 11.02 -26.18 3.79
N ILE A 321 10.23 -25.45 4.60
CA ILE A 321 9.13 -24.62 4.12
C ILE A 321 9.60 -23.18 3.99
N VAL A 322 9.52 -22.64 2.78
CA VAL A 322 9.76 -21.22 2.51
C VAL A 322 8.40 -20.50 2.40
N ARG A 323 8.17 -19.53 3.27
CA ARG A 323 6.98 -18.66 3.26
C ARG A 323 7.39 -17.28 2.78
N ARG A 324 6.64 -16.79 1.79
CA ARG A 324 6.95 -15.61 1.01
C ARG A 324 5.73 -14.70 1.02
N GLY A 325 5.91 -13.44 1.43
CA GLY A 325 4.82 -12.50 1.58
C GLY A 325 5.27 -11.04 1.55
N GLY A 326 4.43 -10.20 2.16
CA GLY A 326 4.56 -8.74 2.18
C GLY A 326 3.52 -8.08 1.28
N SER A 327 2.93 -6.97 1.75
CA SER A 327 1.87 -6.24 1.06
C SER A 327 2.30 -5.66 -0.28
N ASP A 328 3.61 -5.44 -0.48
CA ASP A 328 4.14 -4.87 -1.72
C ASP A 328 4.54 -5.93 -2.74
N ARG A 329 4.66 -7.18 -2.29
CA ARG A 329 5.28 -8.24 -3.07
C ARG A 329 4.64 -8.42 -4.44
N LEU A 330 3.33 -8.61 -4.49
CA LEU A 330 2.65 -9.00 -5.71
C LEU A 330 2.69 -7.92 -6.79
N PHE A 331 2.58 -6.63 -6.40
CA PHE A 331 2.67 -5.55 -7.38
C PHE A 331 4.11 -5.35 -7.86
N LEU A 332 5.12 -5.54 -7.00
CA LEU A 332 6.53 -5.49 -7.38
C LEU A 332 6.90 -6.66 -8.32
N GLU A 333 6.41 -7.87 -8.04
CA GLU A 333 6.55 -9.04 -8.91
C GLU A 333 5.91 -8.79 -10.28
N LEU A 334 4.72 -8.16 -10.32
CA LEU A 334 4.05 -7.81 -11.55
C LEU A 334 4.87 -6.79 -12.37
N ILE A 335 5.39 -5.73 -11.74
CA ILE A 335 6.25 -4.74 -12.40
C ILE A 335 7.51 -5.41 -12.97
N GLN A 336 8.14 -6.30 -12.23
CA GLN A 336 9.28 -7.08 -12.71
C GLN A 336 8.91 -7.92 -13.94
N ALA A 337 7.80 -8.65 -13.87
CA ALA A 337 7.36 -9.54 -14.93
C ALA A 337 6.98 -8.79 -16.23
N ILE A 338 6.35 -7.62 -16.08
CA ILE A 338 6.09 -6.69 -17.20
C ILE A 338 7.42 -6.28 -17.85
N GLY A 339 8.43 -5.93 -17.05
CA GLY A 339 9.73 -5.50 -17.57
C GLY A 339 10.48 -6.59 -18.31
N ALA A 340 10.40 -7.83 -17.81
CA ALA A 340 10.96 -8.99 -18.49
C ALA A 340 10.27 -9.28 -19.83
N TRP A 341 8.95 -9.12 -19.91
CA TRP A 341 8.20 -9.31 -21.15
C TRP A 341 8.46 -8.18 -22.17
N ALA A 342 8.42 -6.93 -21.74
CA ALA A 342 8.59 -5.76 -22.60
C ALA A 342 10.06 -5.47 -22.93
N ASN A 343 11.00 -6.13 -22.24
CA ASN A 343 12.43 -5.81 -22.29
C ASN A 343 12.74 -4.33 -21.99
N SER A 344 11.98 -3.73 -21.06
CA SER A 344 12.05 -2.30 -20.71
C SER A 344 13.02 -2.00 -19.57
N GLY A 345 13.62 -3.02 -18.95
CA GLY A 345 14.59 -2.87 -17.87
C GLY A 345 13.97 -2.32 -16.57
N ASN A 346 12.71 -2.66 -16.28
CA ASN A 346 12.01 -2.22 -15.06
C ASN A 346 12.82 -2.47 -13.80
N LEU A 347 12.66 -1.59 -12.81
CA LEU A 347 13.38 -1.67 -11.54
C LEU A 347 12.42 -1.92 -10.38
N VAL A 348 12.74 -2.92 -9.57
CA VAL A 348 12.18 -3.15 -8.24
C VAL A 348 13.10 -2.51 -7.20
N THR A 349 12.57 -1.54 -6.46
CA THR A 349 13.31 -0.75 -5.47
C THR A 349 12.76 -1.02 -4.07
N TYR A 350 13.64 -1.38 -3.15
CA TYR A 350 13.31 -1.67 -1.76
C TYR A 350 13.82 -0.59 -0.82
N ILE A 351 12.94 -0.12 0.05
CA ILE A 351 13.27 0.84 1.11
C ILE A 351 13.37 0.09 2.42
N ASP A 352 14.52 0.15 3.08
CA ASP A 352 14.69 -0.51 4.37
C ASP A 352 14.00 0.31 5.47
N SER A 353 12.76 -0.06 5.78
CA SER A 353 11.94 0.57 6.82
C SER A 353 12.17 0.00 8.21
N SER A 354 13.16 -0.89 8.40
CA SER A 354 13.41 -1.56 9.69
C SER A 354 13.84 -0.63 10.83
N GLN A 355 14.20 0.61 10.51
CA GLN A 355 14.57 1.64 11.47
C GLN A 355 13.36 2.39 12.06
N GLY A 356 12.15 2.07 11.62
CA GLY A 356 10.89 2.66 12.12
C GLY A 356 10.47 2.15 13.50
N GLU A 357 9.32 2.61 13.99
CA GLU A 357 8.78 2.23 15.30
C GLU A 357 8.28 0.77 15.34
N LEU A 358 7.86 0.25 14.17
CA LEU A 358 7.42 -1.13 13.99
C LEU A 358 8.64 -2.05 13.82
N LYS A 359 8.89 -2.91 14.81
CA LYS A 359 10.05 -3.82 14.85
C LYS A 359 9.85 -5.15 14.11
N ASN A 360 8.87 -5.22 13.21
CA ASN A 360 8.51 -6.43 12.46
C ASN A 360 9.19 -6.51 11.08
N ARG A 361 10.26 -5.73 10.88
CA ARG A 361 11.06 -5.68 9.65
C ARG A 361 12.50 -6.07 9.97
N THR A 362 13.09 -6.93 9.15
CA THR A 362 14.49 -7.33 9.28
C THR A 362 15.36 -6.33 8.53
N PRO A 363 16.34 -5.68 9.18
CA PRO A 363 17.26 -4.76 8.49
C PRO A 363 18.07 -5.49 7.42
N LEU A 364 18.41 -4.78 6.35
CA LEU A 364 19.41 -5.24 5.39
C LEU A 364 20.75 -5.39 6.08
N GLN A 365 21.45 -6.50 5.82
CA GLN A 365 22.80 -6.70 6.32
C GLN A 365 23.81 -6.19 5.30
N LEU A 366 24.66 -5.27 5.75
CA LEU A 366 25.67 -4.63 4.91
C LEU A 366 27.07 -5.09 5.30
N GLU A 367 27.92 -5.31 4.31
CA GLU A 367 29.35 -5.56 4.50
C GLU A 367 30.18 -4.77 3.50
N THR A 368 31.37 -4.36 3.90
CA THR A 368 32.34 -3.73 2.99
C THR A 368 33.23 -4.80 2.38
N VAL A 369 33.03 -5.07 1.10
CA VAL A 369 33.82 -6.04 0.33
C VAL A 369 34.62 -5.28 -0.72
N ASP A 370 35.95 -5.42 -0.71
CA ASP A 370 36.87 -4.72 -1.62
C ASP A 370 36.72 -3.19 -1.62
N GLY A 371 36.44 -2.60 -0.45
CA GLY A 371 36.25 -1.16 -0.28
C GLY A 371 34.88 -0.63 -0.76
N GLN A 372 33.97 -1.52 -1.17
CA GLN A 372 32.60 -1.18 -1.55
C GLN A 372 31.61 -1.79 -0.56
N THR A 373 30.69 -0.99 -0.03
CA THR A 373 29.57 -1.48 0.78
C THR A 373 28.58 -2.23 -0.12
N LYS A 374 28.18 -3.43 0.28
CA LYS A 374 27.23 -4.30 -0.42
C LYS A 374 26.21 -4.88 0.56
N VAL A 375 25.04 -5.21 0.05
CA VAL A 375 24.05 -6.00 0.80
C VAL A 375 24.45 -7.47 0.74
N ILE A 376 24.69 -8.09 1.88
CA ILE A 376 25.06 -9.52 2.01
C ILE A 376 23.89 -10.40 2.42
N ALA A 377 22.86 -9.83 3.05
CA ALA A 377 21.59 -10.49 3.30
C ALA A 377 20.46 -9.47 3.20
N GLY A 378 19.41 -9.83 2.46
CA GLY A 378 18.26 -8.98 2.19
C GLY A 378 16.97 -9.52 2.82
N VAL A 379 15.84 -9.11 2.25
CA VAL A 379 14.49 -9.51 2.68
C VAL A 379 13.90 -10.68 1.89
N THR A 380 14.62 -11.12 0.87
CA THR A 380 14.29 -12.25 0.00
C THR A 380 15.25 -13.41 0.25
N ASP A 381 14.77 -14.64 0.13
CA ASP A 381 15.63 -15.82 0.14
C ASP A 381 16.36 -16.00 -1.23
N PRO A 382 17.41 -16.83 -1.33
CA PRO A 382 18.17 -17.01 -2.57
C PRO A 382 17.36 -17.52 -3.77
N GLU A 383 16.28 -18.27 -3.52
CA GLU A 383 15.42 -18.85 -4.55
C GLU A 383 14.17 -17.99 -4.82
N ASP A 384 14.13 -16.77 -4.27
CA ASP A 384 12.99 -15.88 -4.41
C ASP A 384 12.86 -15.39 -5.87
N PRO A 385 11.69 -15.59 -6.53
CA PRO A 385 11.49 -15.09 -7.88
C PRO A 385 11.47 -13.56 -7.96
N LEU A 386 11.15 -12.87 -6.87
CA LEU A 386 11.23 -11.41 -6.79
C LEU A 386 12.70 -11.00 -6.61
N ARG A 387 13.22 -10.27 -7.59
CA ARG A 387 14.58 -9.72 -7.58
C ARG A 387 14.52 -8.24 -7.26
N ILE A 388 15.05 -7.87 -6.11
CA ILE A 388 15.22 -6.47 -5.73
C ILE A 388 16.43 -5.91 -6.47
N ASN A 389 16.24 -4.92 -7.34
CA ASN A 389 17.31 -4.32 -8.12
C ASN A 389 18.08 -3.26 -7.32
N MET A 390 17.34 -2.39 -6.64
CA MET A 390 17.87 -1.24 -5.88
C MET A 390 17.45 -1.33 -4.42
N ALA A 391 18.35 -0.95 -3.51
CA ALA A 391 18.05 -0.94 -2.08
C ALA A 391 18.48 0.38 -1.41
N PHE A 392 17.65 0.87 -0.49
CA PHE A 392 17.91 2.06 0.32
C PHE A 392 18.02 1.67 1.80
N PRO A 393 19.21 1.23 2.28
CA PRO A 393 19.41 0.84 3.67
C PRO A 393 19.29 2.00 4.67
N GLY A 394 19.39 3.25 4.20
CA GLY A 394 19.11 4.45 4.99
C GLY A 394 17.62 4.78 5.12
N GLY A 395 16.73 3.88 4.66
CA GLY A 395 15.28 3.99 4.73
C GLY A 395 14.71 5.16 3.93
N PHE A 396 13.49 5.57 4.29
CA PHE A 396 12.73 6.58 3.55
C PHE A 396 13.47 7.93 3.42
N LYS A 397 14.30 8.31 4.39
CA LYS A 397 15.06 9.57 4.34
C LYS A 397 16.09 9.56 3.21
N GLN A 398 16.78 8.43 3.02
CA GLN A 398 17.74 8.27 1.92
C GLN A 398 17.03 8.27 0.56
N TYR A 399 15.93 7.53 0.46
CA TYR A 399 15.13 7.46 -0.76
C TYR A 399 14.53 8.81 -1.15
N THR A 400 13.85 9.48 -0.22
CA THR A 400 13.22 10.78 -0.50
C THR A 400 14.24 11.85 -0.86
N ALA A 401 15.45 11.82 -0.30
CA ALA A 401 16.55 12.70 -0.70
C ALA A 401 17.04 12.41 -2.13
N ALA A 402 17.24 11.14 -2.48
CA ALA A 402 17.61 10.73 -3.84
C ALA A 402 16.52 11.11 -4.86
N PHE A 403 15.25 10.90 -4.51
CA PHE A 403 14.10 11.26 -5.34
C PHE A 403 14.02 12.78 -5.58
N GLN A 404 14.24 13.60 -4.54
CA GLN A 404 14.30 15.07 -4.68
C GLN A 404 15.46 15.52 -5.58
N GLN A 405 16.63 14.88 -5.47
CA GLN A 405 17.76 15.16 -6.35
C GLN A 405 17.45 14.81 -7.81
N ALA A 406 16.76 13.69 -8.06
CA ALA A 406 16.33 13.29 -9.39
C ALA A 406 15.30 14.27 -9.97
N ALA A 407 14.33 14.70 -9.16
CA ALA A 407 13.34 15.73 -9.54
C ALA A 407 14.02 17.03 -9.97
N GLN A 408 15.01 17.51 -9.20
CA GLN A 408 15.77 18.70 -9.56
C GLN A 408 16.55 18.52 -10.87
N GLY A 409 17.17 17.35 -11.06
CA GLY A 409 17.86 17.00 -12.30
C GLY A 409 16.94 17.05 -13.52
N ARG A 410 15.72 16.50 -13.39
CA ARG A 410 14.70 16.51 -14.44
C ARG A 410 14.21 17.93 -14.74
N PHE A 411 13.90 18.72 -13.72
CA PHE A 411 13.47 20.11 -13.88
C PHE A 411 14.52 20.97 -14.61
N ASN A 412 15.80 20.79 -14.29
CA ASN A 412 16.89 21.51 -14.95
C ASN A 412 16.98 21.15 -16.44
N GLN A 413 16.78 19.89 -16.82
CA GLN A 413 16.81 19.46 -18.23
C GLN A 413 15.65 20.04 -19.03
N ILE A 414 14.44 20.02 -18.46
CA ILE A 414 13.24 20.61 -19.10
C ILE A 414 13.44 22.12 -19.28
N SER A 415 13.92 22.81 -18.24
CA SER A 415 14.18 24.25 -18.29
C SER A 415 15.20 24.62 -19.38
N LEU A 416 16.29 23.84 -19.50
CA LEU A 416 17.30 24.02 -20.55
C LEU A 416 16.74 23.77 -21.96
N ALA A 417 15.86 22.78 -22.13
CA ALA A 417 15.21 22.52 -23.42
C ALA A 417 14.26 23.65 -23.84
N THR A 418 13.56 24.28 -22.88
CA THR A 418 12.65 25.41 -23.15
C THR A 418 13.33 26.77 -23.32
N SER A 419 14.61 26.90 -22.96
CA SER A 419 15.36 28.17 -22.99
C SER A 419 16.31 28.32 -24.19
N ASN A 420 16.43 27.29 -25.04
CA ASN A 420 17.10 27.39 -26.34
C ASN A 420 16.05 27.42 -27.47
N PRO A 421 15.75 28.60 -28.05
CA PRO A 421 14.78 28.75 -29.14
C PRO A 421 15.22 28.17 -30.48
#